data_AF-A0A560DGA0-F1
#
_entry.id   AF-A0A560DGA0-F1
#
_cell.length_a   1.000
_cell.length_b   1.000
_cell.length_c   1.000
_cell.angle_alpha   90.00
_cell.angle_beta   90.00
_cell.angle_gamma   90.00
#
_symmetry.space_group_name_H-M   'P 1'
#
loop_
_entity.id
_entity.type
_entity.pdbx_description
1 polymer ?
#
loop_
_entity_poly.entity_id
_entity_poly.type
_entity_poly.pdbx_seq_one_letter_code
_entity_poly.pdbx_strand_id
1 'polypeptide(L)' 'MKNFSSAAFSPEVIGLMTAALEAAVATLPEPVHSAHVNALAESILRTAGSGERDPAALQRIALMELQLAPRN' A
#
# COMPACT_ATOMS: atom_id res chain seq x y z
N MET A 1 -10.00 -7.54 1.55
CA MET A 1 -9.30 -8.37 0.53
C MET A 1 -10.25 -9.10 -0.44
N LYS A 2 -10.76 -8.45 -1.51
CA LYS A 2 -11.66 -9.11 -2.50
C LYS A 2 -11.14 -9.21 -3.94
N ASN A 3 -9.93 -8.75 -4.27
CA ASN A 3 -9.48 -8.70 -5.69
C ASN A 3 -8.05 -9.21 -5.96
N PHE A 4 -7.38 -9.89 -5.00
CA PHE A 4 -6.00 -10.35 -5.19
C PHE A 4 -5.86 -11.84 -5.54
N SER A 5 -6.98 -12.54 -5.76
CA SER A 5 -7.08 -14.00 -5.84
C SER A 5 -6.27 -14.68 -6.95
N SER A 6 -5.60 -13.92 -7.84
CA SER A 6 -4.73 -14.47 -8.89
C SER A 6 -3.51 -13.59 -9.20
N ALA A 7 -3.19 -12.61 -8.34
CA ALA A 7 -2.06 -11.72 -8.61
C ALA A 7 -0.74 -12.45 -8.28
N ALA A 8 -0.07 -12.97 -9.32
CA ALA A 8 1.29 -13.47 -9.23
C ALA A 8 2.26 -12.29 -9.38
N PHE A 9 2.90 -11.90 -8.30
CA PHE A 9 3.92 -10.86 -8.30
C PHE A 9 5.31 -11.50 -8.37
N SER A 10 6.20 -10.93 -9.19
CA SER A 10 7.61 -11.33 -9.15
C SER A 10 8.24 -10.90 -7.81
N PRO A 11 9.32 -11.56 -7.36
CA PRO A 11 10.03 -11.16 -6.14
C PRO A 11 10.49 -9.70 -6.16
N GLU A 12 10.84 -9.18 -7.34
CA GLU A 12 11.19 -7.78 -7.54
C GLU A 12 10.00 -6.86 -7.21
N VAL A 13 8.80 -7.17 -7.73
CA VAL A 13 7.59 -6.37 -7.44
C VAL A 13 7.22 -6.44 -5.96
N ILE A 14 7.40 -7.60 -5.32
CA ILE A 14 7.21 -7.73 -3.88
C ILE A 14 8.19 -6.81 -3.13
N GLY A 15 9.46 -6.75 -3.54
CA GLY A 15 10.44 -5.84 -2.95
C GLY A 15 10.04 -4.36 -3.05
N LEU A 16 9.53 -3.95 -4.21
CA LEU A 16 9.02 -2.59 -4.43
C LEU A 16 7.82 -2.27 -3.54
N MET A 17 6.87 -3.20 -3.41
CA MET A 17 5.70 -3.04 -2.54
C MET A 17 6.08 -2.97 -1.06
N THR A 18 7.02 -3.81 -0.61
CA THR A 18 7.52 -3.79 0.77
C THR A 18 8.18 -2.46 1.09
N ALA A 19 9.07 -1.96 0.22
CA ALA A 19 9.73 -0.68 0.41
C ALA A 19 8.72 0.48 0.48
N ALA A 20 7.71 0.48 -0.40
CA ALA A 20 6.65 1.48 -0.37
C ALA A 20 5.81 1.42 0.92
N LEU A 21 5.52 0.21 1.42
CA LEU A 21 4.73 0.01 2.64
C LEU A 21 5.50 0.49 3.87
N GLU A 22 6.77 0.11 4.01
CA GLU A 22 7.63 0.56 5.12
C GLU A 22 7.75 2.08 5.14
N ALA A 23 7.97 2.70 3.98
CA ALA A 23 8.03 4.15 3.84
C ALA A 23 6.70 4.83 4.20
N ALA A 24 5.56 4.26 3.82
CA ALA A 24 4.25 4.79 4.17
C ALA A 24 3.98 4.68 5.68
N VAL A 25 4.24 3.52 6.28
CA VAL A 25 4.05 3.27 7.72
C VAL A 25 4.90 4.22 8.56
N ALA A 26 6.14 4.49 8.14
CA ALA A 26 7.04 5.43 8.83
C ALA A 26 6.52 6.88 8.87
N THR A 27 5.53 7.23 8.05
CA THR A 27 4.90 8.58 8.05
C THR A 27 3.64 8.66 8.91
N LEU A 28 3.16 7.55 9.46
CA LEU A 28 1.94 7.54 10.26
C LEU A 28 2.18 8.13 11.66
N PRO A 29 1.20 8.84 12.23
CA PRO A 29 1.27 9.32 13.60
C PRO A 29 1.20 8.15 14.59
N GLU A 30 1.89 8.28 15.72
CA GLU A 30 1.82 7.32 16.82
C GLU A 30 0.54 7.58 17.66
N PRO A 31 -0.24 6.55 18.04
CA PRO A 31 0.01 5.13 17.79
C PRO A 31 -0.35 4.66 16.38
N VAL A 32 0.53 3.83 15.81
CA VAL A 32 0.28 3.20 14.51
C VAL A 32 -0.84 2.16 14.64
N HIS A 33 -2.02 2.47 14.09
CA HIS A 33 -3.15 1.56 14.06
C HIS A 33 -3.04 0.53 12.94
N SER A 34 -3.25 -0.76 13.27
CA SER A 34 -3.22 -1.86 12.30
C SER A 34 -4.23 -1.68 11.15
N ALA A 35 -5.35 -0.98 11.39
CA ALA A 35 -6.31 -0.61 10.35
C ALA A 35 -5.70 0.27 9.26
N HIS A 36 -4.87 1.26 9.63
CA HIS A 36 -4.17 2.12 8.67
C HIS A 36 -3.13 1.33 7.88
N VAL A 37 -2.36 0.47 8.55
CA VAL A 37 -1.36 -0.39 7.89
C VAL A 37 -2.03 -1.32 6.87
N ASN A 38 -3.17 -1.93 7.24
CA ASN A 38 -3.93 -2.79 6.33
C ASN A 38 -4.47 -2.01 5.13
N ALA A 39 -5.01 -0.80 5.33
CA ALA A 39 -5.50 0.04 4.24
C ALA A 39 -4.38 0.44 3.27
N LEU A 40 -3.20 0.80 3.79
CA LEU A 40 -2.01 1.08 2.99
C LEU A 40 -1.58 -0.14 2.17
N ALA A 41 -1.46 -1.30 2.81
CA ALA A 41 -1.07 -2.54 2.13
C ALA A 41 -2.05 -2.91 1.01
N GLU A 42 -3.36 -2.81 1.25
CA GLU A 42 -4.37 -3.08 0.23
C GLU A 42 -4.29 -2.09 -0.94
N SER A 43 -4.03 -0.79 -0.68
CA SER A 43 -3.83 0.21 -1.73
C SER A 43 -2.59 -0.10 -2.58
N ILE A 44 -1.46 -0.41 -1.93
CA ILE A 44 -0.20 -0.72 -2.61
C ILE A 44 -0.36 -1.96 -3.50
N LEU A 45 -0.98 -3.02 -2.98
CA LEU A 45 -1.24 -4.24 -3.74
C LEU A 45 -2.13 -3.98 -4.97
N ARG A 46 -3.17 -3.15 -4.84
CA ARG A 46 -4.04 -2.78 -5.99
C ARG A 46 -3.27 -1.99 -7.05
N THR A 47 -2.48 -1.02 -6.60
CA THR A 47 -1.76 -0.11 -7.48
C THR A 47 -0.64 -0.85 -8.24
N ALA A 48 0.13 -1.68 -7.53
CA ALA A 48 1.14 -2.55 -8.14
C ALA A 48 0.51 -3.61 -9.07
N GLY A 49 -0.64 -4.16 -8.69
CA GLY A 49 -1.44 -5.05 -9.53
C GLY A 49 -1.92 -4.41 -10.84
N SER A 50 -2.04 -3.08 -10.87
CA SER A 50 -2.40 -2.30 -12.06
C SER A 50 -1.20 -1.97 -12.96
N GLY A 51 0.01 -2.38 -12.57
CA GLY A 51 1.24 -2.20 -13.37
C GLY A 51 2.20 -1.14 -12.85
N GLU A 52 1.88 -0.43 -11.77
CA GLU A 52 2.80 0.54 -11.15
C GLU A 52 4.02 -0.18 -10.55
N ARG A 53 5.20 0.41 -10.73
CA ARG A 53 6.49 -0.13 -10.29
C ARG A 53 7.38 0.89 -9.59
N ASP A 54 7.02 2.17 -9.55
CA ASP A 54 7.72 3.17 -8.75
C ASP A 54 7.26 3.08 -7.27
N PRO A 55 8.15 2.70 -6.32
CA PRO A 55 7.82 2.65 -4.90
C PRO A 55 7.32 3.99 -4.34
N ALA A 56 7.83 5.11 -4.85
CA ALA A 56 7.41 6.43 -4.40
C ALA A 56 6.00 6.78 -4.90
N ALA A 57 5.63 6.32 -6.10
CA ALA A 57 4.26 6.44 -6.59
C ALA A 57 3.30 5.56 -5.78
N LEU A 58 3.67 4.30 -5.52
CA LEU A 58 2.90 3.36 -4.68
C LEU A 58 2.63 3.95 -3.28
N GLN A 59 3.66 4.49 -2.64
CA GLN A 59 3.55 5.14 -1.33
C GLN A 59 2.60 6.34 -1.36
N ARG A 60 2.78 7.26 -2.31
CA ARG A 60 1.97 8.48 -2.41
C ARG A 60 0.49 8.16 -2.62
N ILE A 61 0.19 7.22 -3.52
CA ILE A 61 -1.18 6.79 -3.80
C ILE A 61 -1.81 6.20 -2.53
N ALA A 62 -1.09 5.32 -1.84
CA ALA A 62 -1.59 4.72 -0.60
C ALA A 62 -1.88 5.74 0.51
N LEU A 63 -1.00 6.72 0.71
CA LEU A 63 -1.21 7.78 1.69
C LEU A 63 -2.37 8.70 1.32
N MET A 64 -2.57 8.99 0.03
CA MET A 64 -3.74 9.75 -0.43
C MET A 64 -5.03 8.96 -0.23
N GLU A 65 -5.06 7.68 -0.60
CA GLU A 65 -6.23 6.82 -0.39
C GLU A 65 -6.59 6.69 1.09
N LEU A 66 -5.59 6.58 1.97
CA LEU A 66 -5.80 6.53 3.42
C LEU A 66 -6.47 7.81 3.95
N GLN A 67 -6.12 8.98 3.42
CA GLN A 67 -6.73 10.26 3.81
C GLN A 67 -8.17 10.43 3.27
N LEU A 68 -8.47 9.81 2.13
CA LEU A 68 -9.79 9.82 1.51
C LEU A 68 -10.72 8.75 2.08
N ALA A 69 -10.18 7.77 2.81
CA ALA A 69 -10.95 6.72 3.45
C ALA A 69 -11.94 7.33 4.46
N PRO A 70 -13.22 6.91 4.46
CA PRO A 70 -14.21 7.43 5.39
C PRO A 70 -13.75 7.17 6.83
N ARG A 71 -13.63 8.27 7.59
CA ARG A 71 -13.40 8.24 9.04
C ARG A 71 -14.69 7.77 9.72
N ASN A 72 -14.92 6.46 9.77
CA ASN A 72 -16.02 5.86 10.51
C ASN A 72 -15.69 5.78 12.01
#